data_AF-A0A0F3GW09-F1
#
_entry.id   AF-A0A0F3GW09-F1
#
_cell.length_a   1.000
_cell.length_b   1.000
_cell.length_c   1.000
_cell.angle_alpha   90.00
_cell.angle_beta   90.00
_cell.angle_gamma   90.00
#
_symmetry.space_group_name_H-M   'P 1'
#
loop_
_entity.id
_entity.type
_entity.pdbx_description
1 polymer ?
#
loop_
_entity_poly.entity_id
_entity_poly.type
_entity_poly.pdbx_seq_one_letter_code
_entity_poly.pdbx_strand_id
1 'polypeptide(L)' 'MSSRLLIKLDSPSLKYNIETVITKGFIAAKRKFEVETGISVKKLPETCPYTFEQLMDYGFLPE' A
#
# COMPACT_ATOMS: atom_id res chain seq x y z
N MET A 1 24.90 2.75 -6.14
CA MET A 1 24.09 2.16 -5.06
C MET A 1 23.57 3.30 -4.19
N SER A 2 22.33 3.75 -4.41
CA SER A 2 21.76 4.95 -3.77
C SER A 2 21.27 4.63 -2.36
N SER A 3 22.12 4.88 -1.36
CA SER A 3 21.85 4.62 0.07
C SER A 3 20.82 5.57 0.71
N ARG A 4 20.08 6.37 -0.08
CA ARG A 4 19.17 7.40 0.43
C ARG A 4 17.75 6.93 0.76
N LEU A 5 17.35 5.73 0.34
CA LEU A 5 15.98 5.23 0.56
C LEU A 5 15.82 4.38 1.83
N LEU A 6 16.89 3.79 2.36
CA LEU A 6 16.79 2.84 3.48
C LEU A 6 16.57 3.51 4.85
N ILE A 7 16.97 4.77 5.03
CA ILE A 7 16.92 5.46 6.33
C ILE A 7 15.47 5.79 6.76
N LYS A 8 14.48 5.73 5.87
CA LYS A 8 13.11 6.17 6.19
C LYS A 8 12.22 5.10 6.81
N LEU A 9 12.55 3.82 6.66
CA LEU A 9 11.74 2.71 7.17
C LEU A 9 11.88 2.50 8.69
N ASP A 10 13.00 2.88 9.28
CA ASP A 10 13.28 2.67 10.72
C ASP A 10 12.88 3.84 11.62
N SER A 11 12.23 4.88 11.10
CA SER A 11 11.76 5.99 11.92
C SER A 11 10.55 5.56 12.78
N PRO A 12 10.59 5.73 14.12
CA PRO A 12 9.44 5.48 15.00
C PRO A 12 8.18 6.26 14.57
N SER A 13 8.38 7.43 13.95
CA SER A 13 7.31 8.30 13.45
C SER A 13 6.58 7.71 12.24
N LEU A 14 7.21 6.80 11.49
CA LEU A 14 6.58 6.11 10.37
C LEU A 14 5.61 5.03 10.86
N LYS A 15 6.00 4.27 11.91
CA LYS A 15 5.13 3.24 12.52
C LYS A 15 3.79 3.80 12.98
N TYR A 16 3.80 4.99 13.58
CA TYR A 16 2.56 5.67 14.01
C TYR A 16 1.65 6.13 12.86
N ASN A 17 2.20 6.33 11.66
CA ASN A 17 1.45 6.85 10.51
C ASN A 17 1.21 5.80 9.43
N ILE A 18 1.64 4.54 9.66
CA ILE A 18 1.71 3.54 8.61
C ILE A 18 0.34 3.11 8.13
N GLU A 19 -0.62 2.93 9.05
CA GLU A 19 -2.01 2.63 8.72
C GLU A 19 -2.65 3.75 7.89
N THR A 20 -2.36 5.01 8.23
CA THR A 20 -2.85 6.16 7.46
C THR A 20 -2.25 6.20 6.06
N VAL A 21 -0.95 5.89 5.93
CA VAL A 21 -0.26 5.83 4.64
C VAL A 21 -0.83 4.69 3.79
N ILE A 22 -1.02 3.50 4.35
CA ILE A 22 -1.61 2.34 3.67
C ILE A 22 -3.03 2.66 3.21
N THR A 23 -3.86 3.24 4.08
CA THR A 23 -5.24 3.62 3.74
C THR A 23 -5.29 4.60 2.57
N LYS A 24 -4.48 5.66 2.61
CA LYS A 24 -4.41 6.64 1.51
C LYS A 24 -3.87 6.01 0.22
N GLY A 25 -2.84 5.17 0.34
CA GLY A 25 -2.25 4.44 -0.79
C GLY A 25 -3.25 3.49 -1.44
N PHE A 26 -4.03 2.75 -0.64
CA PHE A 26 -5.04 1.82 -1.13
C PHE A 26 -6.18 2.53 -1.87
N ILE A 27 -6.68 3.65 -1.34
CA ILE A 27 -7.70 4.46 -2.03
C ILE A 27 -7.19 4.96 -3.39
N ALA A 28 -5.93 5.42 -3.44
CA ALA A 28 -5.32 5.87 -4.69
C ALA A 28 -5.15 4.72 -5.70
N ALA A 29 -4.71 3.54 -5.23
CA ALA A 29 -4.57 2.35 -6.05
C ALA A 29 -5.92 1.87 -6.61
N LYS A 30 -6.99 1.87 -5.81
CA LYS A 30 -8.36 1.56 -6.26
C LYS A 30 -8.79 2.46 -7.41
N ARG A 31 -8.62 3.78 -7.26
CA ARG A 31 -8.97 4.76 -8.31
C ARG A 31 -8.18 4.51 -9.60
N LYS A 32 -6.87 4.26 -9.46
CA LYS A 32 -6.01 3.96 -10.61
C LYS A 32 -6.44 2.67 -11.32
N PHE A 33 -6.73 1.61 -10.57
CA PHE A 33 -7.24 0.36 -11.10
C PHE A 33 -8.54 0.54 -11.90
N GLU A 34 -9.50 1.31 -11.40
CA GLU A 34 -10.76 1.58 -12.12
C GLU A 34 -10.53 2.37 -13.40
N VAL A 35 -9.64 3.36 -13.38
CA VAL A 35 -9.26 4.13 -14.58
C VAL A 35 -8.57 3.24 -15.62
N GLU A 36 -7.68 2.35 -15.20
CA GLU A 36 -6.88 1.51 -16.11
C GLU A 36 -7.66 0.31 -16.67
N THR A 37 -8.55 -0.28 -15.87
CA THR A 37 -9.25 -1.52 -16.25
C THR A 37 -10.71 -1.30 -16.63
N GLY A 38 -11.30 -0.16 -16.27
CA GLY A 38 -12.74 0.10 -16.38
C GLY A 38 -13.60 -0.70 -15.39
N ILE A 39 -12.99 -1.49 -14.49
CA ILE A 39 -13.71 -2.28 -13.49
C ILE A 39 -14.02 -1.38 -12.29
N SER A 40 -15.30 -1.34 -11.90
CA SER A 40 -15.70 -0.47 -10.80
C SER A 40 -15.04 -0.85 -9.47
N VAL A 41 -14.52 0.16 -8.77
CA VAL A 41 -13.92 0.01 -7.42
C VAL A 41 -14.88 -0.52 -6.37
N LYS A 42 -16.20 -0.52 -6.64
CA LYS A 42 -17.23 -1.10 -5.78
C LYS A 42 -17.12 -2.63 -5.67
N LYS A 43 -16.46 -3.27 -6.63
CA LYS A 43 -16.17 -4.72 -6.59
C LYS A 43 -14.94 -5.05 -5.73
N LEU A 44 -14.15 -4.04 -5.35
CA LEU A 44 -12.96 -4.21 -4.54
C LEU A 44 -13.27 -4.03 -3.05
N PRO A 45 -12.49 -4.64 -2.16
CA PRO A 45 -12.59 -4.41 -0.71
C PRO A 45 -12.60 -2.92 -0.34
N GLU A 46 -13.34 -2.55 0.69
CA GLU A 46 -13.40 -1.16 1.17
C GLU A 46 -12.08 -0.71 1.78
N THR A 47 -11.40 -1.60 2.49
CA THR A 47 -10.09 -1.39 3.14
C THR A 47 -9.02 -2.29 2.56
N CYS A 48 -7.74 -1.95 2.79
CA CYS A 48 -6.64 -2.78 2.34
C CYS A 48 -6.64 -4.11 3.12
N PRO A 49 -6.69 -5.27 2.44
CA PRO A 49 -6.72 -6.56 3.12
C PRO A 49 -5.34 -7.04 3.61
N TYR A 50 -4.27 -6.35 3.21
CA TYR A 50 -2.90 -6.77 3.48
C TYR A 50 -2.26 -5.96 4.59
N THR A 51 -1.47 -6.62 5.42
CA THR A 51 -0.70 -5.95 6.46
C THR A 51 0.48 -5.18 5.87
N PHE A 52 1.07 -4.29 6.66
CA PHE A 52 2.28 -3.59 6.24
C PHE A 52 3.41 -4.55 5.85
N GLU A 53 3.60 -5.60 6.64
CA GLU A 53 4.63 -6.62 6.42
C GLU A 53 4.43 -7.33 5.08
N GLN A 54 3.20 -7.70 4.75
CA GLN A 54 2.85 -8.30 3.46
C GLN A 54 3.06 -7.34 2.29
N LEU A 55 2.70 -6.05 2.45
CA LEU A 55 2.91 -5.04 1.41
C LEU A 55 4.39 -4.72 1.16
N MET A 56 5.24 -4.88 2.18
CA MET A 56 6.69 -4.66 2.09
C MET A 56 7.44 -5.89 1.60
N ASP A 57 6.84 -7.06 1.66
CA ASP A 57 7.40 -8.28 1.09
C ASP A 57 7.26 -8.24 -0.44
N TYR A 58 8.39 -8.02 -1.11
CA TYR A 58 8.45 -7.97 -2.57
C TYR A 58 8.01 -9.29 -3.23
N GLY A 59 8.15 -10.43 -2.54
CA GLY A 59 7.75 -11.75 -3.02
C GLY A 59 6.31 -12.12 -2.70
N PHE A 60 5.57 -11.27 -1.97
CA PHE A 60 4.22 -11.57 -1.56
C PHE A 60 3.27 -11.56 -2.76
N LEU A 61 2.62 -12.70 -2.98
CA LEU A 61 1.53 -12.87 -3.93
C LEU A 61 0.30 -13.37 -3.17
N PRO A 62 -0.81 -12.62 -3.16
CA PRO A 62 -2.05 -13.10 -2.56
C PRO A 62 -2.61 -14.28 -3.38
N GLU A 63 -3.19 -15.25 -2.68
CA GLU A 63 -3.89 -16.41 -3.30
C GLU A 63 -5.18 -16.02 -4.02
#